data_AF-A0A934C753-F1
#
_entry.id   AF-A0A934C753-F1
#
_cell.length_a   1.000
_cell.length_b   1.000
_cell.length_c   1.000
_cell.angle_alpha   90.00
_cell.angle_beta   90.00
_cell.angle_gamma   90.00
#
_symmetry.space_group_name_H-M   'P 1'
#
loop_
_entity.id
_entity.type
_entity.pdbx_description
1 polymer ?
#
loop_
_entity_poly.entity_id
_entity_poly.type
_entity_poly.pdbx_seq_one_letter_code
_entity_poly.pdbx_strand_id
1 'polypeptide(L)'
;MSAETPTAAAARGRLVTAETLAVAGSVLGQPLAEPWRRMIAMGVDLLAVGMLSLLSGPWLGIATGILLVVLFGNSAGAPLAQVAVRWICRALGATLTLLSALALGHVSLVREGGLHLDAITGRAPSAALTEDIFVSPDAGPAELREANTRLQRQVESLRTEHRELQAAASSWTYQARAFTNALGVTFGWSGAYFTLLAGWLGGRTPGKLLLGTRAVKVNGQPFTFFDAFVRHGGYVAGVAMGMIGFLKLLWEPNRQAVEDRIAGTVVVKVAAATVSPR
;
A
#
# COMPACT_ATOMS: atom_id res chain seq x y z
N MET A 1 -31.23 -40.16 29.48
CA MET A 1 -31.26 -40.41 28.02
C MET A 1 -29.86 -40.17 27.51
N SER A 2 -29.06 -41.24 27.48
CA SER A 2 -27.66 -41.22 27.07
C SER A 2 -27.60 -41.06 25.56
N ALA A 3 -27.02 -39.96 25.07
CA ALA A 3 -26.73 -39.81 23.65
C ALA A 3 -25.54 -40.70 23.33
N GLU A 4 -25.77 -41.79 22.61
CA GLU A 4 -24.73 -42.64 22.03
C GLU A 4 -23.84 -41.79 21.12
N THR A 5 -22.55 -41.76 21.44
CA THR A 5 -21.50 -41.27 20.56
C THR A 5 -21.40 -42.22 19.37
N PRO A 6 -21.58 -41.78 18.12
CA PRO A 6 -21.44 -42.70 17.00
C PRO A 6 -19.98 -43.13 16.87
N THR A 7 -19.79 -44.45 16.88
CA THR A 7 -18.52 -45.15 16.73
C THR A 7 -17.82 -44.69 15.45
N ALA A 8 -16.58 -44.24 15.60
CA ALA A 8 -15.74 -43.71 14.53
C ALA A 8 -15.42 -44.79 13.47
N ALA A 9 -16.31 -44.95 12.50
CA ALA A 9 -16.05 -45.69 11.28
C ALA A 9 -15.19 -44.82 10.35
N ALA A 10 -13.90 -45.15 10.30
CA ALA A 10 -12.91 -44.89 9.24
C ALA A 10 -13.28 -43.86 8.14
N ALA A 11 -13.44 -42.59 8.50
CA ALA A 11 -13.39 -41.52 7.51
C ALA A 11 -11.94 -41.38 7.03
N ARG A 12 -11.63 -41.92 5.84
CA ARG A 12 -10.35 -41.67 5.15
C ARG A 12 -10.31 -40.21 4.67
N GLY A 13 -9.99 -39.28 5.58
CA GLY A 13 -9.83 -37.87 5.28
C GLY A 13 -9.54 -37.05 6.54
N ARG A 14 -8.93 -35.87 6.38
CA ARG A 14 -8.82 -34.90 7.48
C ARG A 14 -10.23 -34.48 7.90
N LEU A 15 -10.61 -34.83 9.13
CA LEU A 15 -11.86 -34.38 9.73
C LEU A 15 -11.77 -32.90 10.09
N VAL A 16 -12.86 -32.15 9.91
CA VAL A 16 -12.95 -30.75 10.36
C VAL A 16 -13.01 -30.75 11.88
N THR A 17 -11.94 -30.32 12.53
CA THR A 17 -11.92 -30.17 13.99
C THR A 17 -12.40 -28.77 14.38
N ALA A 18 -13.42 -28.70 15.24
CA ALA A 18 -14.01 -27.44 15.69
C ALA A 18 -13.01 -26.50 16.40
N GLU A 19 -11.92 -27.04 16.96
CA GLU A 19 -10.85 -26.25 17.58
C GLU A 19 -10.20 -25.25 16.59
N THR A 20 -10.18 -25.56 15.29
CA THR A 20 -9.64 -24.63 14.27
C THR A 20 -10.59 -23.49 13.90
N LEU A 21 -11.87 -23.63 14.24
CA LEU A 21 -12.93 -22.65 14.02
C LEU A 21 -13.28 -21.85 15.29
N ALA A 22 -12.78 -22.30 16.45
CA ALA A 22 -13.05 -21.68 17.74
C ALA A 22 -12.19 -20.41 17.96
N VAL A 23 -12.78 -19.40 18.57
CA VAL A 23 -12.06 -18.20 19.02
C VAL A 23 -11.18 -18.59 20.20
N ALA A 24 -9.90 -18.22 20.15
CA ALA A 24 -8.98 -18.51 21.24
C ALA A 24 -9.41 -17.82 22.54
N GLY A 25 -9.34 -18.54 23.66
CA GLY A 25 -9.70 -18.00 24.98
C GLY A 25 -8.92 -16.75 25.38
N SER A 26 -7.72 -16.55 24.84
CA SER A 26 -6.92 -15.34 25.05
C SER A 26 -7.51 -14.08 24.41
N VAL A 27 -8.36 -14.22 23.39
CA VAL A 27 -9.00 -13.11 22.67
C VAL A 27 -10.39 -12.81 23.23
N LEU A 28 -11.07 -13.83 23.79
CA LEU A 28 -12.38 -13.69 24.41
C LEU A 28 -12.34 -12.72 25.59
N GLY A 29 -13.32 -11.82 25.67
CA GLY A 29 -13.44 -10.83 26.74
C GLY A 29 -12.53 -9.60 26.61
N GLN A 30 -11.66 -9.51 25.60
CA GLN A 30 -10.87 -8.30 25.38
C GLN A 30 -11.75 -7.13 24.92
N PRO A 31 -11.48 -5.89 25.38
CA PRO A 31 -12.23 -4.72 24.96
C PRO A 31 -11.97 -4.43 23.48
N LEU A 32 -12.99 -4.53 22.65
CA LEU A 32 -12.92 -4.16 21.23
C LEU A 32 -12.75 -2.64 21.06
N ALA A 33 -12.00 -2.24 20.04
CA ALA A 33 -11.87 -0.82 19.70
C ALA A 33 -13.21 -0.22 19.24
N GLU A 34 -13.47 1.05 19.57
CA GLU A 34 -14.62 1.75 19.01
C GLU A 34 -14.45 2.03 17.51
N PRO A 35 -15.55 2.09 16.74
CA PRO A 35 -15.50 2.40 15.32
C PRO A 35 -14.75 3.70 15.00
N TRP A 36 -14.99 4.76 15.78
CA TRP A 36 -14.36 6.07 15.56
C TRP A 36 -12.84 6.04 15.81
N ARG A 37 -12.35 5.28 16.81
CA ARG A 37 -10.91 5.11 17.03
C ARG A 37 -10.26 4.43 15.84
N ARG A 38 -10.93 3.42 15.29
CA ARG A 38 -10.42 2.74 14.09
C ARG A 38 -10.37 3.68 12.89
N MET A 39 -11.41 4.50 12.69
CA MET A 39 -11.44 5.50 11.62
C MET A 39 -10.31 6.52 11.75
N ILE A 40 -10.08 7.08 12.94
CA ILE A 40 -8.99 8.06 13.13
C ILE A 40 -7.63 7.39 12.94
N ALA A 41 -7.42 6.15 13.41
CA ALA A 41 -6.16 5.43 13.19
C ALA A 41 -5.89 5.27 11.68
N MET A 42 -6.90 4.83 10.92
CA MET A 42 -6.79 4.72 9.46
C MET A 42 -6.55 6.08 8.81
N GLY A 43 -7.20 7.14 9.27
CA GLY A 43 -7.00 8.51 8.78
C GLY A 43 -5.56 9.00 8.97
N VAL A 44 -4.97 8.75 10.15
CA VAL A 44 -3.56 9.07 10.41
C VAL A 44 -2.63 8.25 9.52
N ASP A 45 -2.89 6.96 9.37
CA ASP A 45 -2.09 6.10 8.49
C ASP A 45 -2.20 6.52 7.02
N LEU A 46 -3.39 6.92 6.55
CA LEU A 46 -3.58 7.44 5.19
C LEU A 46 -2.86 8.77 4.98
N LEU A 47 -2.85 9.66 5.98
CA LEU A 47 -2.06 10.88 5.94
C LEU A 47 -0.56 10.58 5.87
N ALA A 48 -0.08 9.62 6.67
CA ALA A 48 1.31 9.19 6.63
C ALA A 48 1.70 8.60 5.26
N VAL A 49 0.85 7.73 4.69
CA VAL A 49 1.06 7.18 3.34
C VAL A 49 0.99 8.27 2.27
N GLY A 50 0.06 9.20 2.38
CA GLY A 50 -0.07 10.34 1.48
C GLY A 50 1.19 11.21 1.50
N MET A 51 1.68 11.53 2.70
CA MET A 51 2.94 12.27 2.87
C MET A 51 4.13 11.48 2.33
N LEU A 52 4.19 10.16 2.55
CA LEU A 52 5.23 9.28 1.99
C LEU A 52 5.19 9.25 0.45
N SER A 53 3.99 9.29 -0.13
CA SER A 53 3.79 9.34 -1.59
C SER A 53 4.31 10.64 -2.21
N LEU A 54 4.43 11.73 -1.42
CA LEU A 54 5.05 12.98 -1.86
C LEU A 54 6.59 12.90 -1.89
N LEU A 55 7.21 11.93 -1.22
CA LEU A 55 8.65 11.66 -1.36
C LEU A 55 8.90 10.87 -2.65
N SER A 56 8.81 11.53 -3.79
CA SER A 56 9.06 10.96 -5.11
C SER A 56 10.54 10.63 -5.30
N GLY A 57 10.93 9.40 -4.96
CA GLY A 57 12.24 8.83 -5.24
C GLY A 57 12.17 7.30 -5.35
N PRO A 58 13.32 6.61 -5.53
CA PRO A 58 13.40 5.14 -5.66
C PRO A 58 12.97 4.34 -4.42
N TRP A 59 12.43 5.03 -3.41
CA TRP A 59 11.97 4.49 -2.14
C TRP A 59 10.87 3.43 -2.29
N LEU A 60 10.00 3.55 -3.31
CA LEU A 60 8.96 2.54 -3.56
C LEU A 60 9.57 1.19 -3.91
N GLY A 61 10.56 1.16 -4.80
CA GLY A 61 11.23 -0.07 -5.21
C GLY A 61 11.99 -0.73 -4.05
N ILE A 62 12.58 0.07 -3.15
CA ILE A 62 13.18 -0.42 -1.90
C ILE A 62 12.11 -1.02 -0.98
N ALA A 63 11.03 -0.28 -0.72
CA ALA A 63 9.96 -0.74 0.18
C ALA A 63 9.26 -2.01 -0.35
N THR A 64 8.98 -2.08 -1.65
CA THR A 64 8.43 -3.27 -2.33
C THR A 64 9.41 -4.44 -2.30
N GLY A 65 10.71 -4.17 -2.50
CA GLY A 65 11.73 -5.21 -2.42
C GLY A 65 11.86 -5.80 -1.01
N ILE A 66 11.90 -4.95 0.03
CA ILE A 66 11.87 -5.36 1.45
C ILE A 66 10.60 -6.15 1.76
N LEU A 67 9.44 -5.67 1.29
CA LEU A 67 8.15 -6.35 1.44
C LEU A 67 8.22 -7.79 0.92
N LEU A 68 8.72 -7.99 -0.30
CA LEU A 68 8.85 -9.33 -0.90
C LEU A 68 9.79 -10.24 -0.11
N VAL A 69 10.85 -9.69 0.48
CA VAL A 69 11.79 -10.45 1.32
C VAL A 69 11.15 -10.90 2.63
N VAL A 70 10.32 -10.04 3.23
CA VAL A 70 9.78 -10.24 4.58
C VAL A 70 8.45 -11.01 4.60
N LEU A 71 7.63 -10.88 3.54
CA LEU A 71 6.33 -11.54 3.43
C LEU A 71 6.42 -13.06 3.63
N PHE A 72 7.52 -13.63 3.16
CA PHE A 72 7.81 -15.04 3.18
C PHE A 72 8.83 -15.34 4.30
N GLY A 73 8.36 -15.47 5.54
CA GLY A 73 9.20 -15.74 6.73
C GLY A 73 10.03 -17.04 6.64
N ASN A 74 10.61 -17.54 7.73
CA ASN A 74 11.29 -18.84 7.72
C ASN A 74 10.43 -19.89 8.44
N SER A 75 10.04 -20.97 7.75
CA SER A 75 9.33 -22.10 8.39
C SER A 75 10.11 -23.37 8.10
N ALA A 76 10.67 -23.97 9.15
CA ALA A 76 11.58 -25.11 9.07
C ALA A 76 10.92 -26.41 8.53
N GLY A 77 9.60 -26.44 8.33
CA GLY A 77 8.84 -27.60 7.86
C GLY A 77 8.08 -27.40 6.54
N ALA A 78 8.45 -26.42 5.72
CA ALA A 78 7.74 -26.16 4.45
C ALA A 78 8.18 -27.13 3.32
N PRO A 79 7.27 -27.60 2.46
CA PRO A 79 7.61 -28.43 1.30
C PRO A 79 8.55 -27.69 0.33
N LEU A 80 9.40 -28.44 -0.39
CA LEU A 80 10.45 -27.92 -1.27
C LEU A 80 9.97 -26.86 -2.27
N ALA A 81 8.78 -27.03 -2.85
CA ALA A 81 8.18 -26.06 -3.77
C ALA A 81 7.91 -24.70 -3.10
N GLN A 82 7.43 -24.70 -1.85
CA GLN A 82 7.23 -23.47 -1.09
C GLN A 82 8.57 -22.84 -0.72
N VAL A 83 9.59 -23.64 -0.37
CA VAL A 83 10.94 -23.12 -0.12
C VAL A 83 11.50 -22.45 -1.38
N ALA A 84 11.38 -23.08 -2.55
CA ALA A 84 11.85 -22.54 -3.83
C ALA A 84 11.14 -21.22 -4.18
N VAL A 85 9.81 -21.16 -4.09
CA VAL A 85 9.04 -19.92 -4.32
C VAL A 85 9.51 -18.80 -3.39
N ARG A 86 9.75 -19.10 -2.10
CA ARG A 86 10.24 -18.11 -1.13
C ARG A 86 11.61 -17.57 -1.51
N TRP A 87 12.55 -18.43 -1.89
CA TRP A 87 13.89 -18.01 -2.32
C TRP A 87 13.85 -17.17 -3.59
N ILE A 88 13.00 -17.52 -4.56
CA ILE A 88 12.79 -16.74 -5.78
C ILE A 88 12.23 -15.36 -5.43
N CYS A 89 11.19 -15.27 -4.62
CA CYS A 89 10.63 -13.99 -4.19
C CYS A 89 11.62 -13.14 -3.39
N ARG A 90 12.44 -13.75 -2.53
CA ARG A 90 13.49 -13.07 -1.76
C ARG A 90 14.61 -12.55 -2.67
N ALA A 91 15.07 -13.36 -3.62
CA ALA A 91 16.08 -12.95 -4.59
C ALA A 91 15.56 -11.81 -5.45
N LEU A 92 14.32 -11.90 -5.95
CA LEU A 92 13.68 -10.84 -6.73
C LEU A 92 13.51 -9.55 -5.92
N GLY A 93 13.07 -9.67 -4.66
CA GLY A 93 12.96 -8.52 -3.75
C GLY A 93 14.31 -7.88 -3.43
N ALA A 94 15.36 -8.67 -3.19
CA ALA A 94 16.71 -8.19 -2.96
C ALA A 94 17.30 -7.50 -4.20
N THR A 95 17.12 -8.09 -5.38
CA THR A 95 17.51 -7.49 -6.66
C THR A 95 16.77 -6.19 -6.91
N LEU A 96 15.46 -6.14 -6.69
CA LEU A 96 14.66 -4.92 -6.84
C LEU A 96 15.13 -3.82 -5.87
N THR A 97 15.42 -4.18 -4.62
CA THR A 97 15.96 -3.27 -3.60
C THR A 97 17.32 -2.72 -4.03
N LEU A 98 18.22 -3.60 -4.49
CA LEU A 98 19.56 -3.25 -4.94
C LEU A 98 19.52 -2.34 -6.16
N LEU A 99 18.71 -2.67 -7.18
CA LEU A 99 18.54 -1.84 -8.37
C LEU A 99 17.96 -0.46 -8.02
N SER A 100 17.02 -0.40 -7.08
CA SER A 100 16.45 0.86 -6.61
C SER A 100 17.46 1.70 -5.82
N ALA A 101 18.34 1.06 -5.03
CA ALA A 101 19.42 1.71 -4.30
C ALA A 101 20.56 2.18 -5.22
N LEU A 102 20.88 1.43 -6.28
CA LEU A 102 21.84 1.86 -7.31
C LEU A 102 21.27 3.01 -8.13
N ALA A 103 19.97 3.00 -8.42
CA ALA A 103 19.29 4.11 -9.06
C ALA A 103 19.39 5.40 -8.23
N LEU A 104 19.22 5.32 -6.88
CA LEU A 104 19.48 6.44 -5.97
C LEU A 104 20.90 7.02 -6.11
N GLY A 105 21.90 6.16 -6.31
CA GLY A 105 23.31 6.57 -6.44
C GLY A 105 23.68 7.25 -7.77
N HIS A 106 22.84 7.11 -8.80
CA HIS A 106 23.07 7.68 -10.13
C HIS A 106 22.22 8.94 -10.43
N VAL A 107 21.34 9.36 -9.51
CA VAL A 107 20.58 10.61 -9.68
C VAL A 107 21.39 11.76 -9.10
N SER A 108 22.03 12.54 -9.97
CA SER A 108 22.63 13.83 -9.60
C SER A 108 21.59 14.66 -8.81
N LEU A 109 21.92 15.00 -7.56
CA LEU A 109 21.12 15.78 -6.60
C LEU A 109 20.78 17.22 -7.05
N VAL A 110 21.03 17.56 -8.32
CA VAL A 110 20.78 18.88 -8.92
C VAL A 110 20.11 18.68 -10.27
N ARG A 111 18.78 18.57 -10.27
CA ARG A 111 17.95 19.01 -11.42
C ARG A 111 16.60 19.46 -10.88
N GLU A 112 16.21 20.64 -11.33
CA GLU A 112 15.22 21.53 -10.74
C GLU A 112 13.84 20.90 -10.50
N GLY A 113 13.22 21.34 -9.40
CA GLY A 113 11.91 20.92 -8.96
C GLY A 113 10.82 21.32 -9.96
N GLY A 114 10.37 20.34 -10.73
CA GLY A 114 9.01 20.27 -11.23
C GLY A 114 8.34 19.03 -10.66
N LEU A 115 7.10 19.14 -10.16
CA LEU A 115 6.25 17.98 -9.91
C LEU A 115 6.10 17.25 -11.25
N HIS A 116 6.77 16.11 -11.43
CA HIS A 116 6.62 15.23 -12.60
C HIS A 116 5.24 14.54 -12.58
N LEU A 117 4.19 15.33 -12.78
CA LEU A 117 2.81 14.87 -13.01
C LEU A 117 2.74 13.94 -14.23
N ASP A 118 3.69 14.07 -15.16
CA ASP A 118 3.81 13.24 -16.36
C ASP A 118 4.12 11.76 -16.02
N ALA A 119 4.85 11.49 -14.94
CA ALA A 119 5.13 10.12 -14.50
C ALA A 119 3.88 9.43 -13.91
N ILE A 120 2.98 10.21 -13.31
CA ILE A 120 1.72 9.72 -12.73
C ILE A 120 0.65 9.56 -13.82
N THR A 121 0.63 10.48 -14.79
CA THR A 121 -0.34 10.49 -15.90
C THR A 121 0.10 9.65 -17.11
N GLY A 122 1.37 9.24 -17.19
CA GLY A 122 1.93 8.44 -18.28
C GLY A 122 2.17 9.22 -19.57
N ARG A 123 2.40 10.54 -19.48
CA ARG A 123 2.58 11.44 -20.63
C ARG A 123 4.04 11.52 -21.06
N ALA A 124 4.30 11.63 -22.37
CA ALA A 124 5.61 11.98 -22.90
C ALA A 124 5.92 13.48 -22.66
N PRO A 125 7.17 13.85 -22.35
CA PRO A 125 7.55 15.26 -22.18
C PRO A 125 7.28 16.07 -23.45
N SER A 126 6.82 17.31 -23.31
CA SER A 126 6.64 18.22 -24.45
C SER A 126 7.99 18.56 -25.07
N ALA A 127 8.15 18.28 -26.37
CA ALA A 127 9.34 18.65 -27.12
C ALA A 127 9.55 20.18 -27.14
N ALA A 128 8.46 20.94 -27.17
CA ALA A 128 8.48 22.40 -27.16
C ALA A 128 8.89 22.99 -25.80
N LEU A 129 8.70 22.29 -24.68
CA LEU A 129 9.22 22.72 -23.36
C LEU A 129 10.71 22.42 -23.15
N THR A 130 11.31 21.62 -24.03
CA THR A 130 12.73 21.22 -23.91
C THR A 130 13.67 22.12 -24.72
N GLU A 131 13.11 22.98 -25.58
CA GLU A 131 13.88 23.92 -26.39
C GLU A 131 14.16 25.22 -25.62
N ASP A 132 15.40 25.38 -25.17
CA ASP A 132 15.88 26.61 -24.52
C ASP A 132 16.32 27.64 -25.59
N ILE A 133 15.58 28.74 -25.71
CA ILE A 133 15.93 29.84 -26.60
C ILE A 133 16.83 30.84 -25.85
N PHE A 134 18.14 30.69 -25.98
CA PHE A 134 19.11 31.66 -25.47
C PHE A 134 19.33 32.80 -26.49
N VAL A 135 19.29 34.05 -26.03
CA VAL A 135 19.59 35.25 -26.84
C VAL A 135 20.75 35.98 -26.20
N SER A 136 21.81 36.23 -26.96
CA SER A 136 22.99 36.96 -26.47
C SER A 136 22.65 38.42 -26.12
N PRO A 137 23.23 39.01 -25.06
CA PRO A 137 23.03 40.42 -24.73
C PRO A 137 23.41 41.40 -25.85
N ASP A 138 24.36 41.01 -26.71
CA ASP A 138 24.86 41.81 -27.83
C ASP A 138 24.20 41.44 -29.18
N ALA A 139 23.07 40.72 -29.15
CA ALA A 139 22.42 40.20 -30.35
C ALA A 139 21.99 41.31 -31.33
N GLY A 140 22.29 41.11 -32.61
CA GLY A 140 21.92 42.04 -33.67
C GLY A 140 20.42 42.01 -34.00
N PRO A 141 19.86 43.04 -34.67
CA PRO A 141 18.44 43.10 -35.01
C PRO A 141 17.90 41.90 -35.81
N ALA A 142 18.75 41.23 -36.59
CA ALA A 142 18.37 40.03 -37.34
C ALA A 142 18.19 38.81 -36.43
N GLU A 143 19.11 38.62 -35.47
CA GLU A 143 19.09 37.53 -34.48
C GLU A 143 17.91 37.68 -33.52
N LEU A 144 17.59 38.90 -33.10
CA LEU A 144 16.39 39.23 -32.31
C LEU A 144 15.08 38.85 -33.03
N ARG A 145 14.99 39.10 -34.34
CA ARG A 145 13.80 38.72 -35.14
C ARG A 145 13.68 37.21 -35.29
N GLU A 146 14.80 36.52 -35.48
CA GLU A 146 14.83 35.07 -35.57
C GLU A 146 14.41 34.42 -34.25
N ALA A 147 14.94 34.91 -33.11
CA ALA A 147 14.55 34.46 -31.78
C ALA A 147 13.06 34.69 -31.51
N ASN A 148 12.52 35.86 -31.90
CA ASN A 148 11.09 36.15 -31.77
C ASN A 148 10.23 35.17 -32.59
N THR A 149 10.65 34.86 -33.81
CA THR A 149 9.95 33.91 -34.68
C THR A 149 9.98 32.49 -34.13
N ARG A 150 11.12 32.07 -33.54
CA ARG A 150 11.24 30.78 -32.84
C ARG A 150 10.31 30.71 -31.63
N LEU A 151 10.29 31.77 -30.81
CA LEU A 151 9.43 31.86 -29.64
C LEU A 151 7.94 31.80 -30.02
N GLN A 152 7.53 32.51 -31.08
CA GLN A 152 6.16 32.46 -31.58
C GLN A 152 5.76 31.04 -32.00
N ARG A 153 6.64 30.33 -32.72
CA ARG A 153 6.42 28.92 -33.10
C ARG A 153 6.31 28.00 -31.88
N GLN A 154 7.17 28.19 -30.88
CA GLN A 154 7.14 27.43 -29.64
C GLN A 154 5.81 27.66 -28.89
N VAL A 155 5.36 28.90 -28.77
CA VAL A 155 4.06 29.24 -28.14
C VAL A 155 2.89 28.61 -28.88
N GLU A 156 2.91 28.62 -30.21
CA GLU A 156 1.85 28.01 -31.01
C GLU A 156 1.81 26.47 -30.82
N SER A 157 2.98 25.82 -30.86
CA SER A 157 3.11 24.38 -30.57
C SER A 157 2.61 24.01 -29.17
N LEU A 158 2.93 24.83 -28.16
CA LEU A 158 2.46 24.60 -26.79
C LEU A 158 0.95 24.77 -26.67
N ARG A 159 0.37 25.75 -27.38
CA ARG A 159 -1.08 25.95 -27.41
C ARG A 159 -1.82 24.79 -28.07
N THR A 160 -1.30 24.25 -29.17
CA THR A 160 -1.90 23.07 -29.83
C THR A 160 -1.82 21.85 -28.94
N GLU A 161 -0.65 21.57 -28.36
CA GLU A 161 -0.47 20.46 -27.42
C GLU A 161 -1.40 20.60 -26.21
N HIS A 162 -1.55 21.81 -25.65
CA HIS A 162 -2.48 22.05 -24.55
C HIS A 162 -3.94 21.76 -24.92
N ARG A 163 -4.39 22.15 -26.12
CA ARG A 163 -5.76 21.83 -26.59
C ARG A 163 -5.96 20.33 -26.75
N GLU A 164 -4.98 19.64 -27.31
CA GLU A 164 -5.02 18.18 -27.47
C GLU A 164 -5.11 17.48 -26.11
N LEU A 165 -4.36 17.96 -25.11
CA LEU A 165 -4.44 17.43 -23.75
C LEU A 165 -5.78 17.71 -23.08
N GLN A 166 -6.33 18.91 -23.24
CA GLN A 166 -7.66 19.22 -22.71
C GLN A 166 -8.74 18.34 -23.34
N ALA A 167 -8.63 18.10 -24.65
CA ALA A 167 -9.50 17.16 -25.36
C ALA A 167 -9.30 15.72 -24.86
N ALA A 168 -8.05 15.26 -24.69
CA ALA A 168 -7.73 13.94 -24.15
C ALA A 168 -8.20 13.77 -22.69
N ALA A 169 -8.09 14.81 -21.86
CA ALA A 169 -8.53 14.81 -20.46
C ALA A 169 -10.05 14.69 -20.30
N SER A 170 -10.82 15.12 -21.31
CA SER A 170 -12.26 14.91 -21.38
C SER A 170 -12.65 13.46 -21.69
N SER A 171 -11.69 12.65 -22.19
CA SER A 171 -11.93 11.23 -22.46
C SER A 171 -11.99 10.43 -21.17
N TRP A 172 -13.08 9.68 -21.01
CA TRP A 172 -13.25 8.71 -19.92
C TRP A 172 -12.09 7.70 -19.84
N THR A 173 -11.50 7.29 -20.97
CA THR A 173 -10.38 6.32 -20.98
C THR A 173 -9.11 6.91 -20.38
N TYR A 174 -8.84 8.19 -20.61
CA TYR A 174 -7.72 8.90 -20.01
C TYR A 174 -7.92 9.03 -18.50
N GLN A 175 -9.12 9.44 -18.08
CA GLN A 175 -9.46 9.54 -16.65
C GLN A 175 -9.36 8.18 -15.95
N ALA A 176 -9.86 7.11 -16.58
CA ALA A 176 -9.76 5.76 -16.04
C ALA A 176 -8.30 5.28 -15.93
N ARG A 177 -7.45 5.56 -16.92
CA ARG A 177 -6.03 5.18 -16.89
C ARG A 177 -5.25 5.98 -15.87
N ALA A 178 -5.44 7.30 -15.81
CA ALA A 178 -4.82 8.16 -14.81
C ALA A 178 -5.23 7.76 -13.39
N PHE A 179 -6.53 7.46 -13.19
CA PHE A 179 -7.04 6.93 -11.93
C PHE A 179 -6.41 5.57 -11.59
N THR A 180 -6.35 4.63 -12.53
CA THR A 180 -5.75 3.30 -12.32
C THR A 180 -4.26 3.39 -11.98
N ASN A 181 -3.52 4.25 -12.66
CA ASN A 181 -2.10 4.48 -12.36
C ASN A 181 -1.92 5.09 -10.96
N ALA A 182 -2.71 6.11 -10.63
CA ALA A 182 -2.68 6.74 -9.30
C ALA A 182 -3.06 5.75 -8.19
N LEU A 183 -4.08 4.92 -8.42
CA LEU A 183 -4.47 3.84 -7.52
C LEU A 183 -3.36 2.80 -7.38
N GLY A 184 -2.74 2.35 -8.47
CA GLY A 184 -1.67 1.36 -8.43
C GLY A 184 -0.48 1.80 -7.57
N VAL A 185 -0.04 3.06 -7.75
CA VAL A 185 1.05 3.64 -6.96
C VAL A 185 0.64 3.81 -5.48
N THR A 186 -0.55 4.34 -5.22
CA THR A 186 -1.05 4.57 -3.85
C THR A 186 -1.30 3.25 -3.11
N PHE A 187 -1.86 2.24 -3.79
CA PHE A 187 -2.07 0.91 -3.23
C PHE A 187 -0.77 0.13 -3.03
N GLY A 188 0.23 0.35 -3.90
CA GLY A 188 1.58 -0.19 -3.72
C GLY A 188 2.25 0.36 -2.46
N TRP A 189 2.27 1.68 -2.30
CA TRP A 189 2.83 2.36 -1.13
C TRP A 189 2.12 2.00 0.16
N SER A 190 0.79 2.06 0.17
CA SER A 190 0.01 1.64 1.33
C SER A 190 0.23 0.17 1.66
N GLY A 191 0.36 -0.71 0.66
CA GLY A 191 0.61 -2.13 0.88
C GLY A 191 1.95 -2.40 1.54
N ALA A 192 3.01 -1.76 1.08
CA ALA A 192 4.32 -1.83 1.73
C ALA A 192 4.26 -1.26 3.15
N TYR A 193 3.66 -0.07 3.33
CA TYR A 193 3.50 0.58 4.63
C TYR A 193 2.76 -0.31 5.63
N PHE A 194 1.53 -0.73 5.32
CA PHE A 194 0.68 -1.50 6.22
C PHE A 194 1.27 -2.88 6.50
N THR A 195 1.84 -3.54 5.50
CA THR A 195 2.40 -4.88 5.70
C THR A 195 3.65 -4.85 6.56
N LEU A 196 4.59 -3.95 6.27
CA LEU A 196 5.86 -3.87 6.99
C LEU A 196 5.65 -3.35 8.42
N LEU A 197 4.93 -2.24 8.59
CA LEU A 197 4.71 -1.67 9.93
C LEU A 197 3.82 -2.56 10.78
N ALA A 198 2.70 -3.05 10.25
CA ALA A 198 1.81 -3.91 11.04
C ALA A 198 2.44 -5.29 11.30
N GLY A 199 3.23 -5.84 10.38
CA GLY A 199 3.99 -7.06 10.65
C GLY A 199 5.07 -6.84 11.72
N TRP A 200 5.83 -5.76 11.64
CA TRP A 200 6.91 -5.44 12.59
C TRP A 200 6.39 -5.11 13.99
N LEU A 201 5.30 -4.34 14.08
CA LEU A 201 4.73 -3.87 15.35
C LEU A 201 3.63 -4.81 15.89
N GLY A 202 3.54 -6.04 15.38
CA GLY A 202 2.63 -7.08 15.88
C GLY A 202 1.15 -6.70 15.78
N GLY A 203 0.71 -6.21 14.63
CA GLY A 203 -0.67 -5.82 14.34
C GLY A 203 -0.99 -4.34 14.61
N ARG A 204 0.04 -3.52 14.86
CA ARG A 204 -0.09 -2.07 15.08
C ARG A 204 0.50 -1.27 13.92
N THR A 205 -0.09 -0.13 13.66
CA THR A 205 0.43 0.90 12.74
C THR A 205 0.65 2.17 13.56
N PRO A 206 1.39 3.17 13.05
CA PRO A 206 1.51 4.47 13.70
C PRO A 206 0.17 5.05 14.17
N GLY A 207 -0.87 5.04 13.33
CA GLY A 207 -2.22 5.47 13.72
C GLY A 207 -2.82 4.63 14.85
N LYS A 208 -2.66 3.29 14.80
CA LYS A 208 -3.17 2.40 15.85
C LYS A 208 -2.39 2.53 17.16
N LEU A 209 -1.08 2.81 17.09
CA LEU A 209 -0.25 3.10 18.25
C LEU A 209 -0.75 4.35 18.97
N LEU A 210 -0.99 5.42 18.22
CA LEU A 210 -1.49 6.69 18.77
C LEU A 210 -2.85 6.53 19.48
N LEU A 211 -3.70 5.64 18.98
CA LEU A 211 -5.04 5.42 19.55
C LEU A 211 -5.13 4.24 20.51
N GLY A 212 -4.00 3.60 20.83
CA GLY A 212 -3.94 2.49 21.77
C GLY A 212 -4.73 1.26 21.31
N THR A 213 -4.68 0.95 20.02
CA THR A 213 -5.37 -0.21 19.43
C THR A 213 -4.40 -1.18 18.76
N ARG A 214 -4.80 -2.44 18.60
CA ARG A 214 -3.98 -3.47 17.94
C ARG A 214 -4.87 -4.51 17.26
N ALA A 215 -4.49 -4.93 16.05
CA ALA A 215 -5.08 -6.10 15.41
C ALA A 215 -4.48 -7.39 15.98
N VAL A 216 -5.31 -8.35 16.36
CA VAL A 216 -4.92 -9.66 16.89
C VAL A 216 -5.65 -10.76 16.14
N LYS A 217 -5.02 -11.93 15.97
CA LYS A 217 -5.67 -13.07 15.31
C LYS A 217 -6.73 -13.69 16.22
N VAL A 218 -7.86 -14.06 15.64
CA VAL A 218 -8.99 -14.67 16.37
C VAL A 218 -8.60 -16.02 16.97
N ASN A 219 -7.66 -16.73 16.33
CA ASN A 219 -7.12 -18.00 16.80
C ASN A 219 -5.99 -17.87 17.83
N GLY A 220 -5.68 -16.65 18.30
CA GLY A 220 -4.67 -16.41 19.34
C GLY A 220 -3.21 -16.57 18.89
N GLN A 221 -2.96 -16.95 17.64
CA GLN A 221 -1.61 -17.08 17.10
C GLN A 221 -0.94 -15.70 16.96
N PRO A 222 0.41 -15.65 16.98
CA PRO A 222 1.14 -14.42 16.74
C PRO A 222 0.75 -13.77 15.41
N PHE A 223 0.67 -12.44 15.40
CA PHE A 223 0.38 -11.66 14.20
C PHE A 223 1.61 -11.63 13.29
N THR A 224 1.48 -12.03 12.03
CA THR A 224 2.59 -12.14 11.07
C THR A 224 2.53 -11.08 9.97
N PHE A 225 3.63 -10.92 9.23
CA PHE A 225 3.66 -10.07 8.02
C PHE A 225 2.66 -10.54 6.96
N PHE A 226 2.45 -11.86 6.81
CA PHE A 226 1.47 -12.37 5.87
C PHE A 226 0.04 -12.01 6.28
N ASP A 227 -0.28 -12.04 7.57
CA ASP A 227 -1.58 -11.57 8.07
C ASP A 227 -1.78 -10.08 7.78
N ALA A 228 -0.72 -9.26 7.92
CA ALA A 228 -0.74 -7.84 7.58
C ALA A 228 -1.02 -7.60 6.09
N PHE A 229 -0.40 -8.39 5.21
CA PHE A 229 -0.61 -8.32 3.76
C PHE A 229 -2.02 -8.71 3.33
N VAL A 230 -2.52 -9.85 3.85
CA VAL A 230 -3.90 -10.30 3.58
C VAL A 230 -4.90 -9.25 4.06
N ARG A 231 -4.66 -8.66 5.23
CA ARG A 231 -5.46 -7.56 5.76
C ARG A 231 -5.39 -6.32 4.86
N HIS A 232 -4.23 -5.98 4.30
CA HIS A 232 -4.12 -4.89 3.33
C HIS A 232 -4.93 -5.13 2.06
N GLY A 233 -4.89 -6.35 1.51
CA GLY A 233 -5.77 -6.74 0.40
C GLY A 233 -7.26 -6.57 0.76
N GLY A 234 -7.63 -6.86 2.00
CA GLY A 234 -8.96 -6.58 2.53
C GLY A 234 -9.34 -5.10 2.56
N TYR A 235 -8.39 -4.19 2.83
CA TYR A 235 -8.62 -2.74 2.74
C TYR A 235 -8.94 -2.31 1.31
N VAL A 236 -8.18 -2.82 0.32
CA VAL A 236 -8.43 -2.57 -1.11
C VAL A 236 -9.82 -3.08 -1.51
N ALA A 237 -10.18 -4.30 -1.08
CA ALA A 237 -11.51 -4.86 -1.31
C ALA A 237 -12.62 -4.02 -0.66
N GLY A 238 -12.40 -3.51 0.56
CA GLY A 238 -13.35 -2.63 1.25
C GLY A 238 -13.62 -1.34 0.49
N VAL A 239 -12.61 -0.74 -0.14
CA VAL A 239 -12.75 0.44 -1.01
C VAL A 239 -13.49 0.06 -2.29
N ALA A 240 -13.12 -1.06 -2.93
CA ALA A 240 -13.76 -1.55 -4.15
C ALA A 240 -15.27 -1.85 -3.96
N MET A 241 -15.67 -2.25 -2.75
CA MET A 241 -17.08 -2.43 -2.38
C MET A 241 -17.80 -1.12 -2.00
N GLY A 242 -17.25 0.04 -2.37
CA GLY A 242 -17.89 1.34 -2.12
C GLY A 242 -17.95 1.71 -0.65
N MET A 243 -16.91 1.37 0.13
CA MET A 243 -16.79 1.64 1.58
C MET A 243 -17.76 0.87 2.47
N ILE A 244 -18.75 0.16 1.92
CA ILE A 244 -19.69 -0.69 2.68
C ILE A 244 -18.95 -1.73 3.51
N GLY A 245 -17.83 -2.25 2.98
CA GLY A 245 -16.98 -3.22 3.69
C GLY A 245 -16.42 -2.70 5.02
N PHE A 246 -16.22 -1.39 5.14
CA PHE A 246 -15.84 -0.72 6.39
C PHE A 246 -17.03 -0.39 7.26
N LEU A 247 -18.16 0.00 6.67
CA LEU A 247 -19.38 0.35 7.38
C LEU A 247 -19.94 -0.82 8.20
N LYS A 248 -19.60 -2.06 7.81
CA LYS A 248 -19.86 -3.28 8.60
C LYS A 248 -19.42 -3.19 10.06
N LEU A 249 -18.42 -2.37 10.35
CA LEU A 249 -17.94 -2.08 11.70
C LEU A 249 -19.03 -1.56 12.66
N LEU A 250 -20.06 -0.90 12.13
CA LEU A 250 -21.12 -0.27 12.94
C LEU A 250 -22.15 -1.27 13.48
N TRP A 251 -22.36 -2.39 12.78
CA TRP A 251 -23.42 -3.35 13.11
C TRP A 251 -22.95 -4.79 13.32
N GLU A 252 -21.70 -5.13 12.98
CA GLU A 252 -21.15 -6.46 13.29
C GLU A 252 -20.87 -6.61 14.81
N PRO A 253 -21.31 -7.71 15.47
CA PRO A 253 -21.16 -7.90 16.91
C PRO A 253 -19.71 -7.80 17.39
N ASN A 254 -18.78 -8.39 16.63
CA ASN A 254 -17.34 -8.36 16.91
C ASN A 254 -16.63 -7.17 16.28
N ARG A 255 -17.38 -6.19 15.73
CA ARG A 255 -16.85 -5.00 15.08
C ARG A 255 -15.79 -5.35 14.03
N GLN A 256 -16.04 -6.38 13.23
CA GLN A 256 -15.15 -6.82 12.17
C GLN A 256 -15.56 -6.18 10.85
N ALA A 257 -14.66 -5.37 10.29
CA ALA A 257 -14.75 -4.93 8.91
C ALA A 257 -14.28 -6.05 7.97
N VAL A 258 -14.42 -5.83 6.67
CA VAL A 258 -14.05 -6.82 5.63
C VAL A 258 -12.60 -7.26 5.77
N GLU A 259 -11.68 -6.31 6.03
CA GLU A 259 -10.26 -6.64 6.16
C GLU A 259 -9.97 -7.51 7.38
N ASP A 260 -10.73 -7.32 8.47
CA ASP A 260 -10.58 -8.11 9.69
C ASP A 260 -10.97 -9.54 9.42
N ARG A 261 -12.10 -9.71 8.74
CA ARG A 261 -12.72 -11.01 8.50
C ARG A 261 -11.93 -11.85 7.52
N ILE A 262 -11.43 -11.24 6.43
CA ILE A 262 -10.56 -11.90 5.46
C ILE A 262 -9.26 -12.38 6.14
N ALA A 263 -8.68 -11.56 7.02
CA ALA A 263 -7.44 -11.91 7.71
C ALA A 263 -7.65 -12.78 8.97
N GLY A 264 -8.89 -13.08 9.37
CA GLY A 264 -9.18 -13.82 10.61
C GLY A 264 -8.69 -13.07 11.86
N THR A 265 -8.90 -11.76 11.91
CA THR A 265 -8.41 -10.86 12.99
C THR A 265 -9.55 -10.08 13.64
N VAL A 266 -9.28 -9.51 14.81
CA VAL A 266 -10.11 -8.50 15.49
C VAL A 266 -9.24 -7.37 15.99
N VAL A 267 -9.82 -6.17 16.17
CA VAL A 267 -9.08 -5.01 16.70
C VAL A 267 -9.48 -4.77 18.14
N VAL A 268 -8.50 -4.93 19.03
CA VAL A 268 -8.66 -4.78 20.48
C VAL A 268 -8.00 -3.50 20.95
N LYS A 269 -8.49 -2.95 22.06
CA LYS A 269 -7.80 -1.90 22.79
C LYS A 269 -6.62 -2.51 23.56
N VAL A 270 -5.50 -1.83 23.54
CA VAL A 270 -4.37 -2.18 24.39
C VAL A 270 -4.71 -1.67 25.79
N ALA A 271 -4.93 -2.57 26.74
CA ALA A 271 -4.99 -2.18 28.14
C ALA A 271 -3.68 -1.48 28.48
N ALA A 272 -3.74 -0.29 29.09
CA ALA A 272 -2.57 0.30 29.72
C ALA A 272 -2.00 -0.77 30.65
N ALA A 273 -0.75 -1.17 30.44
CA ALA A 273 -0.13 -2.17 31.27
C ALA A 273 -0.32 -1.73 32.72
N THR A 274 -1.07 -2.49 33.50
CA THR A 274 -0.98 -2.44 34.94
C THR A 274 0.47 -2.77 35.23
N VAL A 275 1.26 -1.73 35.48
CA VAL A 275 2.59 -1.85 36.06
C VAL A 275 2.34 -2.57 37.38
N SER A 276 2.56 -3.88 37.40
CA SER A 276 2.62 -4.60 38.66
C SER A 276 3.82 -4.01 39.40
N PRO A 277 3.63 -3.37 40.56
CA PRO A 277 4.77 -3.02 41.38
C PRO A 277 5.44 -4.36 41.74
N ARG A 278 6.73 -4.47 41.45
CA ARG A 278 7.57 -5.50 42.05
C ARG A 278 7.83 -5.15 43.50
#